data_AF-X1HDS3-F1
#
_entry.id   AF-X1HDS3-F1
#
_cell.length_a   1.000
_cell.length_b   1.000
_cell.length_c   1.000
_cell.angle_alpha   90.00
_cell.angle_beta   90.00
_cell.angle_gamma   90.00
#
_symmetry.space_group_name_H-M   'P 1'
#
loop_
_entity.id
_entity.type
_entity.pdbx_description
1 polymer ?
#
loop_
_entity_poly.entity_id
_entity_poly.type
_entity_poly.pdbx_seq_one_letter_code
_entity_poly.pdbx_strand_id
1 'polypeptide(L)'
;MAEDRPKLVDRFAPVLKRFGYVPVRESSQTIPELAESSQWEDKPAKTVDYLETYEKAIWTYAAVYRIATSAAKVPFRIYKKRVTKNGKRIEQTDKLVNYVLEIPNPYTTRFDLWEATLAFAELTGNSYWELVSEG
;
A
#
# COMPACT_ATOMS: atom_id res chain seq x y z
N MET A 1 -14.97 -41.85 -5.24
CA MET A 1 -15.99 -41.92 -6.32
C MET A 1 -15.42 -41.16 -7.50
N ALA A 2 -14.91 -41.86 -8.50
CA ALA A 2 -14.38 -41.27 -9.72
C ALA A 2 -15.40 -41.57 -10.84
N GLU A 3 -16.42 -40.73 -10.94
CA GLU A 3 -17.47 -40.86 -11.96
C GLU A 3 -17.17 -39.96 -13.17
N ASP A 4 -17.14 -40.61 -14.32
CA ASP A 4 -17.30 -40.12 -15.69
C ASP A 4 -16.39 -38.98 -16.19
N ARG A 5 -15.16 -39.34 -16.52
CA ARG A 5 -14.36 -38.60 -17.50
C ARG A 5 -14.89 -38.92 -18.91
N PRO A 6 -15.36 -37.95 -19.72
CA PRO A 6 -15.93 -38.27 -21.03
C PRO A 6 -14.84 -38.81 -21.95
N LYS A 7 -15.03 -40.05 -22.46
CA LYS A 7 -14.16 -40.80 -23.41
C LYS A 7 -13.76 -40.03 -24.68
N LEU A 8 -14.34 -38.86 -24.89
CA LEU A 8 -14.13 -37.96 -26.02
C LEU A 8 -12.79 -37.22 -25.91
N VAL A 9 -12.34 -36.87 -24.70
CA VAL A 9 -11.08 -36.14 -24.48
C VAL A 9 -9.85 -37.00 -24.81
N ASP A 10 -9.91 -38.30 -24.48
CA ASP A 10 -8.81 -39.24 -24.77
C ASP A 10 -8.62 -39.49 -26.28
N ARG A 11 -9.70 -39.44 -27.06
CA ARG A 11 -9.64 -39.60 -28.52
C ARG A 11 -8.95 -38.42 -29.22
N PHE A 12 -9.08 -37.21 -28.70
CA PHE A 12 -8.48 -36.00 -29.28
C PHE A 12 -7.16 -35.59 -28.63
N ALA A 13 -6.72 -36.28 -27.57
CA ALA A 13 -5.44 -36.06 -26.90
C ALA A 13 -4.21 -35.92 -27.82
N PRO A 14 -4.01 -36.74 -28.88
CA PRO A 14 -2.85 -36.59 -29.76
C PRO A 14 -2.92 -35.33 -30.63
N VAL A 15 -4.12 -34.89 -31.03
CA VAL A 15 -4.31 -33.65 -31.81
C VAL A 15 -4.11 -32.44 -30.91
N LEU A 16 -4.68 -32.48 -29.70
CA LEU A 16 -4.57 -31.42 -28.69
C LEU A 16 -3.11 -31.18 -28.27
N LYS A 17 -2.31 -32.24 -28.09
CA LYS A 17 -0.86 -32.12 -27.84
C LYS A 17 -0.11 -31.34 -28.94
N ARG A 18 -0.52 -31.49 -30.20
CA ARG A 18 0.11 -30.82 -31.34
C ARG A 18 -0.15 -29.31 -31.36
N PHE A 19 -1.23 -28.87 -30.70
CA PHE A 19 -1.56 -27.46 -30.46
C PHE A 19 -1.08 -26.94 -29.10
N GLY A 20 -0.19 -27.68 -28.41
CA GLY A 20 0.37 -27.26 -27.13
C GLY A 20 -0.55 -27.47 -25.93
N TYR A 21 -1.70 -28.15 -26.11
CA TYR A 21 -2.57 -28.48 -24.99
C TYR A 21 -1.95 -29.60 -24.14
N VAL A 22 -1.63 -29.27 -22.90
CA VAL A 22 -1.23 -30.23 -21.87
C VAL A 22 -2.41 -30.38 -20.92
N PRO A 23 -2.98 -31.59 -20.74
CA PRO A 23 -4.07 -31.76 -19.78
C PRO A 23 -3.56 -31.37 -18.39
N VAL A 24 -4.37 -30.59 -17.67
CA VAL A 24 -4.10 -30.23 -16.27
C VAL A 24 -3.92 -31.53 -15.50
N ARG A 25 -2.69 -31.81 -15.07
CA ARG A 25 -2.46 -32.83 -14.05
C ARG A 25 -2.96 -32.20 -12.77
N GLU A 26 -3.97 -32.78 -12.13
CA GLU A 26 -4.14 -32.56 -10.70
C GLU A 26 -2.83 -32.98 -10.07
N SER A 27 -2.01 -32.00 -9.68
CA SER A 27 -0.78 -32.25 -8.97
C SER A 27 -1.18 -32.78 -7.60
N SER A 28 -1.22 -34.10 -7.45
CA SER A 28 -1.37 -34.78 -6.16
C SER A 28 -0.15 -34.61 -5.25
N GLN A 29 0.80 -33.78 -5.65
CA GLN A 29 1.94 -33.38 -4.85
C GLN A 29 1.85 -31.87 -4.66
N THR A 30 1.14 -31.47 -3.62
CA THR A 30 1.59 -30.34 -2.81
C THR A 30 3.02 -30.67 -2.41
N ILE A 31 4.00 -30.07 -3.09
CA ILE A 31 5.40 -30.15 -2.68
C ILE A 31 5.46 -29.47 -1.31
N PRO A 32 5.70 -30.19 -0.20
CA PRO A 32 5.67 -29.61 1.14
C PRO A 32 6.71 -28.49 1.28
N GLU A 33 7.81 -28.61 0.55
CA GLU A 33 8.93 -27.65 0.51
C GLU A 33 8.54 -26.28 -0.08
N LEU A 34 7.56 -26.23 -1.00
CA LEU A 34 6.99 -24.96 -1.49
C LEU A 34 5.92 -24.41 -0.53
N ALA A 35 5.25 -25.27 0.23
CA ALA A 35 4.35 -24.83 1.30
C ALA A 35 5.15 -24.20 2.47
N GLU A 36 6.41 -24.61 2.68
CA GLU A 36 7.32 -23.93 3.62
C GLU A 36 7.73 -22.53 3.12
N SER A 37 7.72 -22.28 1.80
CA SER A 37 7.89 -20.91 1.28
C SER A 37 6.68 -20.00 1.56
N SER A 38 5.54 -20.58 1.99
CA SER A 38 4.40 -19.86 2.57
C SER A 38 4.55 -19.63 4.08
N GLN A 39 5.74 -19.79 4.68
CA GLN A 39 6.03 -19.33 6.05
C GLN A 39 5.72 -17.84 6.25
N TRP A 40 5.63 -17.06 5.15
CA TRP A 40 5.30 -15.63 5.17
C TRP A 40 3.83 -15.32 4.89
N GLU A 41 2.99 -16.33 4.65
CA GLU A 41 1.54 -16.16 4.44
C GLU A 41 0.71 -16.69 5.62
N ASP A 42 1.24 -16.57 6.83
CA ASP A 42 0.39 -16.55 8.02
C ASP A 42 -0.25 -15.16 8.09
N LYS A 43 -1.31 -14.93 7.30
CA LYS A 43 -2.15 -13.74 7.48
C LYS A 43 -2.69 -13.82 8.91
N PRO A 44 -2.27 -12.94 9.83
CA PRO A 44 -2.64 -13.07 11.23
C PRO A 44 -4.16 -13.14 11.36
N ALA A 45 -4.64 -14.19 12.01
CA ALA A 45 -6.05 -14.37 12.27
C ALA A 45 -6.50 -13.26 13.25
N LYS A 46 -7.36 -12.39 12.75
CA LYS A 46 -7.92 -11.17 13.37
C LYS A 46 -7.01 -9.95 13.24
N THR A 47 -7.64 -8.87 12.78
CA THR A 47 -7.19 -7.48 12.81
C THR A 47 -6.20 -7.25 13.93
N VAL A 48 -4.92 -7.26 13.56
CA VAL A 48 -3.83 -7.03 14.50
C VAL A 48 -4.09 -5.67 15.14
N ASP A 49 -3.92 -5.55 16.45
CA ASP A 49 -3.85 -4.24 17.07
C ASP A 49 -2.61 -3.55 16.48
N TYR A 50 -2.83 -2.68 15.49
CA TYR A 50 -1.77 -2.02 14.73
C TYR A 50 -0.85 -1.25 15.67
N LEU A 51 -1.41 -0.74 16.77
CA LEU A 51 -0.66 -0.04 17.81
C LEU A 51 0.27 -1.02 18.55
N GLU A 52 -0.26 -2.16 18.99
CA GLU A 52 0.52 -3.19 19.68
C GLU A 52 1.64 -3.74 18.79
N THR A 53 1.36 -3.90 17.49
CA THR A 53 2.36 -4.34 16.52
C THR A 53 3.43 -3.29 16.30
N TYR A 54 3.04 -2.03 16.18
CA TYR A 54 3.97 -0.91 16.07
C TYR A 54 4.85 -0.77 17.32
N GLU A 55 4.30 -1.03 18.50
CA GLU A 55 5.03 -0.99 19.77
C GLU A 55 6.00 -2.18 19.92
N LYS A 56 5.55 -3.39 19.61
CA LYS A 56 6.31 -4.63 19.88
C LYS A 56 7.27 -5.04 18.76
N ALA A 57 6.92 -4.77 17.50
CA ALA A 57 7.74 -5.17 16.36
C ALA A 57 8.67 -4.02 15.93
N ILE A 58 9.94 -4.12 16.34
CA ILE A 58 11.00 -3.15 16.03
C ILE A 58 11.10 -2.84 14.52
N TRP A 59 10.94 -3.84 13.66
CA TRP A 59 11.03 -3.65 12.20
C TRP A 59 9.86 -2.83 11.66
N THR A 60 8.65 -3.05 12.17
CA THR A 60 7.46 -2.28 11.81
C THR A 60 7.62 -0.83 12.25
N TYR A 61 8.05 -0.61 13.49
CA TYR A 61 8.38 0.72 13.99
C TYR A 61 9.41 1.43 13.10
N ALA A 62 10.54 0.77 12.86
CA ALA A 62 11.64 1.37 12.11
C ALA A 62 11.25 1.70 10.66
N ALA A 63 10.49 0.82 9.99
CA ALA A 63 10.04 1.03 8.62
C ALA A 63 9.08 2.22 8.54
N VAL A 64 8.01 2.21 9.33
CA VAL A 64 7.00 3.27 9.35
C VAL A 64 7.62 4.62 9.74
N TYR A 65 8.42 4.64 10.81
CA TYR A 65 9.10 5.86 11.26
C TYR A 65 10.03 6.43 10.19
N ARG A 66 10.80 5.58 9.49
CA ARG A 66 11.69 6.04 8.42
C ARG A 66 10.94 6.58 7.21
N ILE A 67 9.84 5.95 6.82
CA ILE A 67 9.00 6.44 5.71
C ILE A 67 8.39 7.79 6.08
N ALA A 68 7.71 7.85 7.22
CA ALA A 68 7.01 9.04 7.69
C ALA A 68 7.94 10.24 7.84
N THR A 69 9.07 10.09 8.54
CA THR A 69 10.05 11.18 8.73
C THR A 69 10.72 11.62 7.43
N SER A 70 11.00 10.68 6.51
CA SER A 70 11.65 11.02 5.23
C SER A 70 10.71 11.82 4.33
N ALA A 71 9.44 11.42 4.29
CA ALA A 71 8.43 12.12 3.50
C ALA A 71 8.04 13.48 4.11
N ALA A 72 7.96 13.59 5.45
CA ALA A 72 7.70 14.86 6.13
C ALA A 72 8.80 15.92 5.88
N LYS A 73 10.04 15.49 5.63
CA LYS A 73 11.15 16.39 5.25
C LYS A 73 10.95 17.04 3.87
N VAL A 74 10.17 16.43 2.99
CA VAL A 74 9.96 16.97 1.64
C VAL A 74 9.14 18.26 1.77
N PRO A 75 9.60 19.39 1.22
CA PRO A 75 8.85 20.64 1.26
C PRO A 75 7.64 20.54 0.34
N PHE A 76 6.45 20.79 0.89
CA PHE A 76 5.22 20.85 0.10
C PHE A 76 5.09 22.26 -0.51
N ARG A 77 5.13 22.35 -1.83
CA ARG A 77 5.09 23.64 -2.56
C ARG A 77 3.86 23.73 -3.44
N ILE A 78 3.12 24.82 -3.32
CA ILE A 78 1.93 25.09 -4.11
C ILE A 78 2.30 25.94 -5.31
N TYR A 79 1.88 25.52 -6.51
CA TYR A 79 2.14 26.26 -7.74
C TYR A 79 0.85 26.73 -8.39
N LYS A 80 0.90 27.86 -9.11
CA LYS A 80 -0.22 28.28 -9.96
C LYS A 80 -0.48 27.23 -11.06
N LYS A 81 -1.75 26.90 -11.27
CA LYS A 81 -2.19 26.02 -12.37
C LYS A 81 -1.75 26.54 -13.74
N ARG A 82 -1.72 27.86 -13.93
CA ARG A 82 -1.29 28.49 -15.17
C ARG A 82 0.23 28.70 -15.15
N VAL A 83 0.90 28.10 -16.12
CA VAL A 83 2.33 28.29 -16.36
C VAL A 83 2.53 29.64 -17.05
N THR A 84 3.58 30.38 -16.70
CA THR A 84 3.94 31.63 -17.40
C THR A 84 4.28 31.33 -18.87
N LYS A 85 4.21 32.33 -19.75
CA LYS A 85 4.63 32.23 -21.18
C LYS A 85 5.97 31.51 -21.39
N ASN A 86 6.88 31.54 -20.41
CA ASN A 86 8.21 30.93 -20.46
C ASN A 86 8.29 29.52 -19.84
N GLY A 87 7.15 28.84 -19.60
CA GLY A 87 7.16 27.47 -19.06
C GLY A 87 7.48 27.36 -17.56
N LYS A 88 7.76 28.47 -16.87
CA LYS A 88 8.06 28.47 -15.43
C LYS A 88 6.78 28.44 -14.59
N ARG A 89 6.74 27.52 -13.62
CA ARG A 89 5.70 27.48 -12.58
C ARG A 89 6.02 28.54 -11.53
N ILE A 90 5.03 29.37 -11.20
CA ILE A 90 5.14 30.36 -10.13
C ILE A 90 4.64 29.71 -8.85
N GLU A 91 5.52 29.63 -7.85
CA GLU A 91 5.18 29.20 -6.50
C GLU A 91 4.23 30.24 -5.86
N GLN A 92 3.16 29.77 -5.24
CA GLN A 92 2.23 30.61 -4.49
C GLN A 92 2.52 30.42 -3.01
N THR A 93 3.05 31.45 -2.37
CA THR A 93 3.38 31.42 -0.93
C THR A 93 2.26 32.00 -0.06
N ASP A 94 1.47 32.96 -0.58
CA ASP A 94 0.54 33.77 0.24
C ASP A 94 -0.88 33.18 0.43
N LYS A 95 -1.08 31.87 0.22
CA LYS A 95 -2.41 31.28 0.36
C LYS A 95 -2.64 30.76 1.76
N LEU A 96 -3.88 30.93 2.25
CA LEU A 96 -4.37 30.38 3.51
C LEU A 96 -4.12 28.86 3.61
N VAL A 97 -4.11 28.16 2.48
CA VAL A 97 -3.73 26.74 2.39
C VAL A 97 -2.28 26.49 2.83
N ASN A 98 -1.32 27.35 2.47
CA ASN A 98 0.06 27.19 2.96
C ASN A 98 0.12 27.42 4.46
N TYR A 99 -0.58 28.43 4.97
CA TYR A 99 -0.61 28.71 6.39
C TYR A 99 -1.15 27.52 7.20
N VAL A 100 -2.28 26.95 6.77
CA VAL A 100 -2.88 25.76 7.42
C VAL A 100 -1.96 24.54 7.33
N LEU A 101 -1.25 24.35 6.22
CA LEU A 101 -0.34 23.21 6.06
C LEU A 101 1.02 23.42 6.75
N GLU A 102 1.44 24.66 6.98
CA GLU A 102 2.71 24.98 7.66
C GLU A 102 2.56 24.98 9.19
N ILE A 103 1.47 25.56 9.69
CA ILE A 103 1.16 25.68 11.12
C ILE A 103 -0.33 25.34 11.29
N PRO A 104 -0.69 24.04 11.30
CA PRO A 104 -2.09 23.62 11.42
C PRO A 104 -2.72 24.02 12.74
N ASN A 105 -1.95 24.00 13.82
CA ASN A 105 -2.37 24.43 15.16
C ASN A 105 -1.15 24.95 15.95
N PRO A 106 -1.35 25.60 17.11
CA PRO A 106 -0.23 26.17 17.90
C PRO A 106 0.79 25.16 18.45
N TYR A 107 0.46 23.87 18.45
CA TYR A 107 1.24 22.80 19.08
C TYR A 107 1.87 21.82 18.07
N THR A 108 1.52 21.93 16.79
CA THR A 108 1.91 20.98 15.76
C THR A 108 2.50 21.74 14.60
N THR A 109 3.73 21.40 14.23
CA THR A 109 4.38 21.97 13.05
C THR A 109 3.96 21.24 11.78
N ARG A 110 4.28 21.81 10.62
CA ARG A 110 4.21 21.11 9.32
C ARG A 110 4.78 19.69 9.40
N PHE A 111 5.97 19.56 9.98
CA PHE A 111 6.68 18.30 10.02
C PHE A 111 5.87 17.25 10.78
N ASP A 112 5.41 17.62 11.97
CA ASP A 112 4.64 16.73 12.85
C ASP A 112 3.31 16.31 12.20
N LEU A 113 2.63 17.23 11.51
CA LEU A 113 1.41 16.94 10.77
C LEU A 113 1.65 15.87 9.71
N TRP A 114 2.65 16.05 8.85
CA TRP A 114 2.92 15.12 7.75
C TRP A 114 3.47 13.78 8.27
N GLU A 115 4.30 13.79 9.30
CA GLU A 115 4.80 12.58 9.93
C GLU A 115 3.64 11.74 10.48
N ALA A 116 2.74 12.34 11.27
CA ALA A 116 1.58 11.65 11.82
C ALA A 116 0.66 11.13 10.72
N THR A 117 0.36 11.96 9.71
CA THR A 117 -0.51 11.60 8.59
C THR A 117 -0.02 10.33 7.88
N LEU A 118 1.29 10.30 7.58
CA LEU A 118 1.89 9.17 6.88
C LEU A 118 2.05 7.96 7.79
N ALA A 119 2.39 8.14 9.06
CA ALA A 119 2.44 7.04 10.01
C ALA A 119 1.10 6.31 10.14
N PHE A 120 -0.01 7.06 10.25
CA PHE A 120 -1.35 6.46 10.31
C PHE A 120 -1.76 5.81 8.99
N ALA A 121 -1.42 6.44 7.85
CA ALA A 121 -1.69 5.88 6.53
C ALA A 121 -0.93 4.55 6.29
N GLU A 122 0.33 4.44 6.72
CA GLU A 122 1.13 3.22 6.61
C GLU A 122 0.66 2.12 7.57
N LEU A 123 0.27 2.49 8.80
CA LEU A 123 -0.16 1.51 9.82
C LEU A 123 -1.56 0.95 9.55
N THR A 124 -2.51 1.82 9.25
CA THR A 124 -3.94 1.45 9.20
C THR A 124 -4.56 1.57 7.80
N GLY A 125 -3.80 2.08 6.84
CA GLY A 125 -4.31 2.40 5.50
C GLY A 125 -5.13 3.69 5.42
N ASN A 126 -5.41 4.35 6.55
CA ASN A 126 -6.27 5.54 6.61
C ASN A 126 -5.62 6.62 7.47
N SER A 127 -5.90 7.89 7.14
CA SER A 127 -5.54 9.05 7.96
C SER A 127 -6.63 10.11 7.85
N TYR A 128 -6.86 10.82 8.95
CA TYR A 128 -7.94 11.81 9.04
C TYR A 128 -7.40 13.10 9.62
N TRP A 129 -7.86 14.23 9.07
CA TRP A 129 -7.61 15.56 9.60
C TRP A 129 -8.93 16.16 10.04
N GLU A 130 -8.96 16.70 11.26
CA GLU A 130 -10.06 17.51 11.73
C GLU A 130 -9.80 18.96 11.35
N LEU A 131 -10.72 19.56 10.61
CA LEU A 131 -10.68 20.97 10.28
C LEU A 131 -11.76 21.68 11.09
N VAL A 132 -11.33 22.64 11.91
CA VAL A 132 -12.20 23.49 12.72
C VAL A 132 -12.12 24.91 12.16
N SER A 133 -13.28 25.52 11.90
CA SER A 133 -13.39 26.93 11.53
C SER A 133 -14.39 27.58 12.47
N GLU A 134 -14.00 28.70 13.08
CA GLU A 134 -14.97 29.62 13.66
C GLU A 134 -15.65 30.37 12.50
N GLY A 135 -16.98 30.46 12.54
CA GLY A 135 -17.82 31.06 11.50
C GLY A 135 -17.94 32.57 11.62
#